data_AF-A0A917EVB9-F1
#
_entry.id   AF-A0A917EVB9-F1
#
_cell.length_a   1.000
_cell.length_b   1.000
_cell.length_c   1.000
_cell.angle_alpha   90.00
_cell.angle_beta   90.00
_cell.angle_gamma   90.00
#
_symmetry.space_group_name_H-M   'P 1'
#
loop_
_entity.id
_entity.type
_entity.pdbx_description
1 polymer ?
#
loop_
_entity_poly.entity_id
_entity_poly.type
_entity_poly.pdbx_seq_one_letter_code
_entity_poly.pdbx_strand_id
1 'polypeptide(L)'
;MSDHTTTPAKQTGATSASGAAATSAGTGAAGTAAAAGNATSAASAGSASSTTSPASARPTGQSRLRIDATDIARIAVFAAIMAVLGLPAGIAVGSVPITAQTLGVMLAGAILGAWRGALSMVVFLVLVAIGLPLLAGGHGGIGVFVGPSAGYLFGWIIGAFVVGAIVHAAGRKLTWLRTSIGVVIGGIVVVYAVGIPVQAAVTRLPLGQTAVQSLIFIPGDLIKAVIAVAITMTLVRAYPRAFRSRSRA
;
A
#
# COMPACT_ATOMS: atom_id res chain seq x y z
N MET A 1 55.47 -5.36 34.17
CA MET A 1 54.97 -5.58 35.55
C MET A 1 53.45 -5.50 35.49
N SER A 2 52.75 -6.64 35.43
CA SER A 2 52.16 -7.33 36.62
C SER A 2 50.85 -6.65 37.04
N ASP A 3 49.71 -7.28 37.28
CA ASP A 3 49.29 -8.67 37.28
C ASP A 3 47.76 -8.69 37.45
N HIS A 4 47.12 -9.69 36.82
CA HIS A 4 46.08 -10.58 37.34
C HIS A 4 45.03 -10.16 38.41
N THR A 5 43.80 -10.67 38.14
CA THR A 5 42.74 -11.15 39.06
C THR A 5 41.78 -10.07 39.63
N THR A 6 40.45 -10.25 39.69
CA THR A 6 39.65 -11.41 40.13
C THR A 6 38.19 -11.28 39.67
N THR A 7 37.59 -12.42 39.28
CA THR A 7 36.13 -12.67 39.35
C THR A 7 35.83 -13.34 40.70
N PRO A 8 34.63 -13.18 41.27
CA PRO A 8 33.90 -14.39 41.68
C PRO A 8 32.38 -14.37 41.44
N ALA A 9 31.93 -15.53 40.94
CA ALA A 9 30.71 -16.32 41.19
C ALA A 9 29.45 -15.72 41.84
N LYS A 10 28.30 -16.06 41.22
CA LYS A 10 26.99 -16.28 41.87
C LYS A 10 26.34 -17.50 41.18
N GLN A 11 26.54 -18.72 41.70
CA GLN A 11 25.62 -19.50 42.56
C GLN A 11 24.24 -19.85 41.94
N THR A 12 24.05 -21.16 41.71
CA THR A 12 22.87 -22.03 42.05
C THR A 12 21.48 -21.63 41.55
N GLY A 13 20.59 -22.50 41.05
CA GLY A 13 20.41 -23.95 41.06
C GLY A 13 18.91 -24.25 40.78
N ALA A 14 18.55 -25.55 40.73
CA ALA A 14 17.21 -26.15 40.58
C ALA A 14 16.67 -26.28 39.15
N THR A 15 16.60 -27.46 38.50
CA THR A 15 15.81 -28.69 38.76
C THR A 15 14.31 -28.47 39.00
N SER A 16 13.49 -28.83 38.02
CA SER A 16 12.33 -29.72 38.25
C SER A 16 11.77 -30.25 36.93
N ALA A 17 11.66 -31.57 36.87
CA ALA A 17 10.82 -32.31 35.94
C ALA A 17 9.47 -32.58 36.62
N SER A 18 8.38 -32.55 35.85
CA SER A 18 7.04 -33.09 36.15
C SER A 18 6.22 -32.89 34.86
N GLY A 19 5.52 -33.83 34.25
CA GLY A 19 4.82 -35.00 34.76
C GLY A 19 3.31 -34.87 34.43
N ALA A 20 2.70 -35.96 33.96
CA ALA A 20 1.27 -36.18 33.63
C ALA A 20 0.81 -35.77 32.21
N ALA A 21 0.48 -36.68 31.28
CA ALA A 21 -0.51 -37.77 31.26
C ALA A 21 -1.95 -37.31 31.01
N ALA A 22 -2.53 -37.68 29.86
CA ALA A 22 -3.93 -38.09 29.72
C ALA A 22 -4.18 -38.82 28.38
N THR A 23 -4.75 -40.01 28.54
CA THR A 23 -5.13 -41.04 27.56
C THR A 23 -6.66 -40.99 27.35
N SER A 24 -7.15 -41.72 26.33
CA SER A 24 -8.55 -42.11 26.01
C SER A 24 -9.25 -41.21 24.96
N ALA A 25 -10.00 -41.69 23.97
CA ALA A 25 -10.61 -42.98 23.60
C ALA A 25 -10.66 -43.07 22.04
N GLY A 26 -10.63 -44.21 21.33
CA GLY A 26 -11.67 -45.25 21.22
C GLY A 26 -12.99 -44.69 20.63
N THR A 27 -13.68 -45.19 19.58
CA THR A 27 -13.76 -46.49 18.90
C THR A 27 -14.79 -46.39 17.75
N GLY A 28 -14.72 -47.22 16.69
CA GLY A 28 -15.87 -47.76 15.94
C GLY A 28 -16.24 -47.08 14.61
N ALA A 29 -16.01 -47.71 13.43
CA ALA A 29 -16.87 -48.71 12.74
C ALA A 29 -17.91 -48.03 11.81
N ALA A 30 -17.78 -48.07 10.47
CA ALA A 30 -18.04 -49.17 9.52
C ALA A 30 -19.54 -49.38 9.17
N GLY A 31 -19.83 -49.40 7.85
CA GLY A 31 -21.12 -49.79 7.24
C GLY A 31 -21.57 -48.83 6.13
N THR A 32 -21.21 -48.97 4.84
CA THR A 32 -21.70 -49.88 3.77
C THR A 32 -23.22 -49.96 3.56
N ALA A 33 -23.68 -49.52 2.37
CA ALA A 33 -24.78 -50.04 1.51
C ALA A 33 -25.48 -48.84 0.81
N ALA A 34 -25.31 -48.58 -0.48
CA ALA A 34 -25.73 -49.33 -1.67
C ALA A 34 -27.24 -49.26 -1.97
N ALA A 35 -27.51 -48.79 -3.19
CA ALA A 35 -28.50 -49.25 -4.16
C ALA A 35 -29.83 -48.48 -4.37
N ALA A 36 -30.03 -48.21 -5.68
CA ALA A 36 -31.28 -48.12 -6.45
C ALA A 36 -32.21 -46.91 -6.17
N GLY A 37 -32.85 -46.29 -7.16
CA GLY A 37 -33.08 -46.68 -8.54
C GLY A 37 -34.43 -46.07 -8.97
N ASN A 38 -34.35 -45.11 -9.87
CA ASN A 38 -35.30 -44.62 -10.87
C ASN A 38 -36.82 -44.93 -10.73
N ALA A 39 -37.65 -43.90 -10.81
CA ALA A 39 -38.99 -44.00 -11.38
C ALA A 39 -39.46 -42.66 -11.98
N THR A 40 -39.66 -42.71 -13.29
CA THR A 40 -40.27 -41.72 -14.18
C THR A 40 -41.81 -41.75 -14.07
N SER A 41 -42.48 -40.59 -14.14
CA SER A 41 -43.76 -40.35 -14.87
C SER A 41 -44.32 -38.98 -14.43
N ALA A 42 -44.54 -38.05 -15.36
CA ALA A 42 -45.85 -37.66 -15.94
C ALA A 42 -46.71 -36.85 -14.94
N ALA A 43 -47.42 -35.77 -15.25
CA ALA A 43 -47.75 -35.07 -16.47
C ALA A 43 -48.29 -33.66 -16.11
N SER A 44 -48.21 -32.76 -17.10
CA SER A 44 -49.16 -31.68 -17.46
C SER A 44 -50.03 -31.00 -16.39
N ALA A 45 -49.94 -29.66 -16.32
CA ALA A 45 -51.02 -28.74 -16.69
C ALA A 45 -50.64 -27.29 -16.34
N GLY A 46 -51.04 -26.31 -17.16
CA GLY A 46 -51.15 -24.93 -16.70
C GLY A 46 -50.72 -23.85 -17.68
N SER A 47 -51.66 -23.50 -18.56
CA SER A 47 -51.73 -22.31 -19.41
C SER A 47 -51.18 -21.01 -18.78
N ALA A 48 -50.56 -20.13 -19.59
CA ALA A 48 -51.17 -18.87 -20.02
C ALA A 48 -50.15 -17.84 -20.59
N SER A 49 -50.54 -17.25 -21.74
CA SER A 49 -50.30 -15.86 -22.15
C SER A 49 -48.89 -15.30 -22.13
N SER A 50 -48.20 -15.41 -23.28
CA SER A 50 -47.06 -14.56 -23.63
C SER A 50 -47.57 -13.19 -24.11
N THR A 51 -47.70 -12.23 -23.18
CA THR A 51 -47.82 -10.81 -23.52
C THR A 51 -46.43 -10.26 -23.82
N THR A 52 -46.19 -9.89 -25.07
CA THR A 52 -44.99 -9.21 -25.55
C THR A 52 -44.86 -7.86 -24.84
N SER A 53 -44.05 -7.82 -23.78
CA SER A 53 -43.66 -6.56 -23.14
C SER A 53 -42.59 -5.88 -24.00
N PRO A 54 -42.74 -4.60 -24.39
CA PRO A 54 -41.74 -3.96 -25.24
C PRO A 54 -40.43 -3.88 -24.47
N ALA A 55 -39.35 -4.32 -25.12
CA ALA A 55 -37.99 -4.20 -24.64
C ALA A 55 -37.73 -2.74 -24.25
N SER A 56 -37.72 -2.47 -22.94
CA SER A 56 -37.22 -1.22 -22.39
C SER A 56 -35.75 -1.13 -22.77
N ALA A 57 -35.47 -0.29 -23.76
CA ALA A 57 -34.13 0.03 -24.21
C ALA A 57 -33.37 0.67 -23.05
N ARG A 58 -32.67 -0.16 -22.26
CA ARG A 58 -31.74 0.28 -21.23
C ARG A 58 -30.65 1.09 -21.95
N PRO A 59 -30.39 2.36 -21.58
CA PRO A 59 -29.27 3.08 -22.14
C PRO A 59 -27.97 2.40 -21.68
N THR A 60 -27.43 1.54 -22.54
CA THR A 60 -26.07 1.04 -22.45
C THR A 60 -25.14 2.16 -22.86
N GLY A 61 -24.63 2.91 -21.89
CA GLY A 61 -23.58 3.87 -22.17
C GLY A 61 -23.64 5.09 -21.28
N GLN A 62 -22.86 5.05 -20.21
CA GLN A 62 -21.84 6.06 -19.90
C GLN A 62 -21.32 5.81 -18.49
N SER A 63 -20.39 4.86 -18.34
CA SER A 63 -19.47 4.87 -17.21
C SER A 63 -18.47 6.02 -17.42
N ARG A 64 -18.94 7.26 -17.33
CA ARG A 64 -18.01 8.37 -17.12
C ARG A 64 -17.32 8.09 -15.79
N LEU A 65 -16.00 8.27 -15.74
CA LEU A 65 -15.22 8.32 -14.51
C LEU A 65 -15.78 9.47 -13.64
N ARG A 66 -16.90 9.25 -12.96
CA ARG A 66 -17.51 10.24 -12.08
C ARG A 66 -16.70 10.21 -10.79
N ILE A 67 -15.75 11.12 -10.68
CA ILE A 67 -15.13 11.43 -9.39
C ILE A 67 -16.24 12.00 -8.51
N ASP A 68 -16.61 11.26 -7.48
CA ASP A 68 -17.64 11.67 -6.52
C ASP A 68 -17.04 12.65 -5.49
N ALA A 69 -17.87 13.45 -4.82
CA ALA A 69 -17.42 14.40 -3.79
C ALA A 69 -16.61 13.69 -2.68
N THR A 70 -16.95 12.44 -2.36
CA THR A 70 -16.20 11.61 -1.41
C THR A 70 -14.78 11.31 -1.90
N ASP A 71 -14.59 11.10 -3.20
CA ASP A 71 -13.28 10.83 -3.77
C ASP A 71 -12.40 12.09 -3.77
N ILE A 72 -12.99 13.25 -4.08
CA ILE A 72 -12.30 14.55 -3.97
C ILE A 72 -11.85 14.79 -2.53
N ALA A 73 -12.74 14.57 -1.56
CA ALA A 73 -12.40 14.73 -0.14
C ALA A 73 -11.25 13.81 0.28
N ARG A 74 -11.24 12.54 -0.15
CA ARG A 74 -10.14 11.60 0.14
C ARG A 74 -8.83 12.06 -0.48
N ILE A 75 -8.86 12.53 -1.73
CA ILE A 75 -7.69 13.08 -2.44
C ILE A 75 -7.12 14.28 -1.68
N ALA A 76 -7.99 15.22 -1.28
CA ALA A 76 -7.59 16.42 -0.53
C ALA A 76 -7.00 16.08 0.84
N VAL A 77 -7.62 15.15 1.58
CA VAL A 77 -7.10 14.70 2.89
C VAL A 77 -5.73 14.05 2.74
N PHE A 78 -5.51 13.22 1.71
CA PHE A 78 -4.19 12.62 1.47
C PHE A 78 -3.13 13.64 1.04
N ALA A 79 -3.50 14.66 0.26
CA ALA A 79 -2.62 15.78 -0.05
C ALA A 79 -2.25 16.57 1.23
N ALA A 80 -3.22 16.77 2.14
CA ALA A 80 -2.97 17.40 3.44
C ALA A 80 -2.06 16.55 4.34
N ILE A 81 -2.26 15.23 4.39
CA ILE A 81 -1.37 14.30 5.10
C ILE A 81 0.05 14.41 4.54
N MET A 82 0.22 14.41 3.21
CA MET A 82 1.52 14.60 2.55
C MET A 82 2.21 15.91 2.96
N ALA A 83 1.45 17.00 3.08
CA ALA A 83 1.96 18.28 3.55
C ALA A 83 2.42 18.21 5.01
N VAL A 84 1.63 17.61 5.89
CA VAL A 84 1.99 17.42 7.31
C VAL A 84 3.25 16.56 7.45
N LEU A 85 3.40 15.51 6.65
CA LEU A 85 4.60 14.69 6.62
C LEU A 85 5.85 15.45 6.12
N GLY A 86 5.67 16.59 5.46
CA GLY A 86 6.74 17.50 5.06
C GLY A 86 7.12 18.55 6.11
N LEU A 87 6.36 18.69 7.19
CA LEU A 87 6.68 19.65 8.26
C LEU A 87 7.95 19.30 9.05
N PRO A 88 8.23 18.02 9.40
CA PRO A 88 9.49 17.68 10.04
C PRO A 88 10.67 18.12 9.17
N ALA A 89 11.64 18.80 9.78
CA ALA A 89 12.88 19.17 9.09
C ALA A 89 13.54 17.88 8.56
N GLY A 90 13.67 17.78 7.24
CA GLY A 90 14.35 16.64 6.62
C GLY A 90 15.82 16.61 7.05
N ILE A 91 16.35 15.41 7.29
CA ILE A 91 17.79 15.28 7.58
C ILE A 91 18.52 15.44 6.25
N ALA A 92 19.21 16.56 6.05
CA ALA A 92 19.96 16.84 4.85
C ALA A 92 21.22 15.97 4.79
N VAL A 93 21.14 14.83 4.12
CA VAL A 93 22.30 13.97 3.85
C VAL A 93 22.61 14.02 2.37
N GLY A 94 23.40 15.01 1.95
CA GLY A 94 23.74 15.27 0.55
C GLY A 94 22.77 16.23 -0.15
N SER A 95 22.61 16.08 -1.46
CA SER A 95 21.81 16.97 -2.31
C SER A 95 20.29 16.75 -2.23
N VAL A 96 19.85 15.67 -1.56
CA VAL A 96 18.44 15.30 -1.37
C VAL A 96 18.21 15.01 0.11
N PRO A 97 17.23 15.67 0.76
CA PRO A 97 16.95 15.45 2.17
C PRO A 97 16.23 14.11 2.41
N ILE A 98 16.50 13.48 3.55
CA ILE A 98 15.73 12.34 4.04
C ILE A 98 14.42 12.86 4.62
N THR A 99 13.29 12.42 4.06
CA THR A 99 11.96 12.91 4.45
C THR A 99 11.05 11.78 4.92
N ALA A 100 10.05 12.12 5.72
CA ALA A 100 8.95 11.20 6.02
C ALA A 100 7.93 11.11 4.87
N GLN A 101 7.95 12.04 3.91
CA GLN A 101 6.93 12.20 2.87
C GLN A 101 6.78 10.97 1.96
N THR A 102 7.85 10.18 1.73
CA THR A 102 7.77 8.93 0.97
C THR A 102 6.80 7.92 1.58
N LEU A 103 6.57 7.96 2.90
CA LEU A 103 5.53 7.16 3.56
C LEU A 103 4.13 7.54 3.09
N GLY A 104 3.85 8.83 2.91
CA GLY A 104 2.55 9.30 2.43
C GLY A 104 2.29 8.90 0.98
N VAL A 105 3.32 8.80 0.15
CA VAL A 105 3.24 8.26 -1.23
C VAL A 105 2.79 6.81 -1.22
N MET A 106 3.43 6.00 -0.36
CA MET A 106 3.10 4.59 -0.17
C MET A 106 1.66 4.41 0.32
N LEU A 107 1.26 5.18 1.34
CA LEU A 107 -0.09 5.15 1.88
C LEU A 107 -1.14 5.60 0.86
N ALA A 108 -0.89 6.66 0.09
CA ALA A 108 -1.83 7.15 -0.91
C ALA A 108 -2.14 6.07 -1.94
N GLY A 109 -1.11 5.44 -2.52
CA GLY A 109 -1.32 4.33 -3.46
C GLY A 109 -2.03 3.14 -2.81
N ALA A 110 -1.58 2.73 -1.61
CA ALA A 110 -2.10 1.55 -0.92
C ALA A 110 -3.54 1.73 -0.40
N ILE A 111 -3.97 2.95 -0.08
CA ILE A 111 -5.28 3.24 0.52
C ILE A 111 -6.30 3.78 -0.50
N LEU A 112 -5.89 4.71 -1.38
CA LEU A 112 -6.79 5.33 -2.37
C LEU A 112 -6.86 4.53 -3.68
N GLY A 113 -5.87 3.66 -3.93
CA GLY A 113 -5.71 2.96 -5.21
C GLY A 113 -4.99 3.82 -6.26
N ALA A 114 -4.77 3.23 -7.44
CA ALA A 114 -3.82 3.76 -8.43
C ALA A 114 -4.10 5.22 -8.85
N TRP A 115 -5.30 5.48 -9.37
CA TRP A 115 -5.66 6.79 -9.90
C TRP A 115 -5.86 7.86 -8.82
N ARG A 116 -6.57 7.52 -7.74
CA ARG A 116 -6.86 8.48 -6.66
C ARG A 116 -5.59 8.81 -5.87
N GLY A 117 -4.71 7.85 -5.64
CA GLY A 117 -3.41 8.10 -5.01
C GLY A 117 -2.47 8.95 -5.88
N ALA A 118 -2.44 8.71 -7.19
CA ALA A 118 -1.69 9.56 -8.12
C ALA A 118 -2.24 10.99 -8.14
N LEU A 119 -3.57 11.16 -8.19
CA LEU A 119 -4.22 12.47 -8.16
C LEU A 119 -3.92 13.24 -6.87
N SER A 120 -3.82 12.58 -5.71
CA SER A 120 -3.45 13.28 -4.47
C SER A 120 -2.02 13.79 -4.50
N MET A 121 -1.09 13.06 -5.15
CA MET A 121 0.27 13.55 -5.39
C MET A 121 0.29 14.74 -6.36
N VAL A 122 -0.52 14.69 -7.43
CA VAL A 122 -0.64 15.82 -8.36
C VAL A 122 -1.16 17.07 -7.66
N VAL A 123 -2.23 16.95 -6.88
CA VAL A 123 -2.78 18.08 -6.10
C VAL A 123 -1.72 18.63 -5.14
N PHE A 124 -1.04 17.76 -4.40
CA PHE A 124 0.04 18.17 -3.51
C PHE A 124 1.15 18.95 -4.24
N LEU A 125 1.62 18.45 -5.39
CA LEU A 125 2.67 19.10 -6.17
C LEU A 125 2.21 20.42 -6.79
N VAL A 126 0.93 20.55 -7.18
CA VAL A 126 0.37 21.83 -7.62
C VAL A 126 0.42 22.86 -6.49
N LEU A 127 0.08 22.48 -5.25
CA LEU A 127 0.19 23.37 -4.09
C LEU A 127 1.65 23.81 -3.85
N VAL A 128 2.60 22.87 -3.97
CA VAL A 128 4.03 23.17 -3.89
C VAL A 128 4.45 24.14 -5.01
N ALA A 129 3.99 23.92 -6.24
CA ALA A 129 4.31 24.77 -7.39
C ALA A 129 3.80 26.21 -7.24
N ILE A 130 2.63 26.40 -6.62
CA ILE A 130 2.06 27.73 -6.31
C ILE A 130 2.93 28.48 -5.29
N GLY A 131 3.83 27.79 -4.58
CA GLY A 131 4.80 28.41 -3.66
C GLY A 131 4.62 28.04 -2.20
N LEU A 132 3.71 27.12 -1.86
CA LEU A 132 3.55 26.70 -0.47
C LEU A 132 4.77 25.87 -0.02
N PRO A 133 5.36 26.15 1.15
CA PRO A 133 6.55 25.47 1.67
C PRO A 133 6.19 24.10 2.28
N LEU A 134 5.64 23.19 1.46
CA LEU A 134 5.10 21.89 1.93
C LEU A 134 6.10 20.73 1.80
N LEU A 135 7.25 20.95 1.17
CA LEU A 135 8.32 19.96 1.13
C LEU A 135 9.17 20.06 2.40
N ALA A 136 9.82 18.95 2.76
CA ALA A 136 10.72 18.89 3.90
C ALA A 136 11.75 20.02 3.90
N GLY A 137 11.98 20.63 5.08
CA GLY A 137 12.86 21.78 5.20
C GLY A 137 12.23 23.11 4.76
N GLY A 138 10.91 23.14 4.55
CA GLY A 138 10.18 24.35 4.14
C GLY A 138 10.39 24.72 2.68
N HIS A 139 10.75 23.76 1.83
CA HIS A 139 10.95 24.01 0.41
C HIS A 139 9.61 24.09 -0.35
N GLY A 140 9.55 24.95 -1.36
CA GLY A 140 8.37 25.15 -2.19
C GLY A 140 8.67 26.03 -3.41
N GLY A 141 7.68 26.23 -4.27
CA GLY A 141 7.76 27.04 -5.48
C GLY A 141 8.28 26.28 -6.71
N ILE A 142 8.22 26.92 -7.87
CA ILE A 142 8.57 26.29 -9.17
C ILE A 142 10.04 25.83 -9.21
N GLY A 143 10.94 26.48 -8.46
CA GLY A 143 12.36 26.14 -8.41
C GLY A 143 12.67 24.70 -7.97
N VAL A 144 11.80 24.08 -7.16
CA VAL A 144 12.02 22.69 -6.70
C VAL A 144 11.82 21.67 -7.82
N PHE A 145 11.13 22.04 -8.91
CA PHE A 145 10.89 21.18 -10.07
C PHE A 145 12.04 21.17 -11.08
N VAL A 146 13.03 22.04 -10.90
CA VAL A 146 14.27 22.06 -11.71
C VAL A 146 15.51 21.67 -10.90
N GLY A 147 15.33 21.35 -9.61
CA GLY A 147 16.41 20.95 -8.71
C GLY A 147 16.73 19.45 -8.73
N PRO A 148 17.77 19.01 -7.98
CA PRO A 148 18.18 17.61 -7.89
C PRO A 148 17.08 16.65 -7.40
N SER A 149 16.14 17.16 -6.61
CA SER A 149 15.01 16.39 -6.06
C SER A 149 13.81 16.29 -7.02
N ALA A 150 13.80 17.02 -8.14
CA ALA A 150 12.67 17.09 -9.05
C ALA A 150 12.22 15.72 -9.56
N GLY A 151 13.18 14.84 -9.90
CA GLY A 151 12.87 13.49 -10.36
C GLY A 151 12.11 12.66 -9.33
N TYR A 152 12.39 12.85 -8.04
CA TYR A 152 11.68 12.16 -6.96
C TYR A 152 10.25 12.68 -6.82
N LEU A 153 10.01 13.99 -7.02
CA LEU A 153 8.67 14.58 -7.00
C LEU A 153 7.77 13.96 -8.08
N PHE A 154 8.27 13.89 -9.33
CA PHE A 154 7.53 13.21 -10.40
C PHE A 154 7.43 11.70 -10.15
N GLY A 155 8.48 11.10 -9.59
CA GLY A 155 8.50 9.72 -9.13
C GLY A 155 7.42 9.40 -8.10
N TRP A 156 7.02 10.35 -7.25
CA TRP A 156 5.94 10.14 -6.27
C TRP A 156 4.58 9.91 -6.93
N ILE A 157 4.27 10.62 -8.02
CA ILE A 157 3.01 10.42 -8.76
C ILE A 157 2.97 9.00 -9.34
N ILE A 158 4.03 8.61 -10.06
CA ILE A 158 4.13 7.30 -10.72
C ILE A 158 4.21 6.19 -9.67
N GLY A 159 4.96 6.42 -8.60
CA GLY A 159 5.08 5.51 -7.46
C GLY A 159 3.74 5.23 -6.82
N ALA A 160 2.98 6.26 -6.44
CA ALA A 160 1.64 6.10 -5.87
C ALA A 160 0.69 5.35 -6.82
N PHE A 161 0.76 5.62 -8.12
CA PHE A 161 -0.01 4.88 -9.13
C PHE A 161 0.36 3.39 -9.12
N VAL A 162 1.65 3.05 -9.18
CA VAL A 162 2.14 1.67 -9.23
C VAL A 162 1.82 0.93 -7.94
N VAL A 163 2.01 1.55 -6.77
CA VAL A 163 1.59 0.97 -5.49
C VAL A 163 0.11 0.61 -5.57
N GLY A 164 -0.74 1.58 -5.93
CA GLY A 164 -2.17 1.33 -6.00
C GLY A 164 -2.58 0.29 -7.04
N ALA A 165 -1.90 0.24 -8.19
CA ALA A 165 -2.15 -0.73 -9.25
C ALA A 165 -1.85 -2.16 -8.79
N ILE A 166 -0.71 -2.37 -8.12
CA ILE A 166 -0.32 -3.68 -7.58
C ILE A 166 -1.22 -4.08 -6.42
N VAL A 167 -1.44 -3.17 -5.47
CA VAL A 167 -2.22 -3.43 -4.25
C VAL A 167 -3.69 -3.74 -4.56
N HIS A 168 -4.27 -3.12 -5.59
CA HIS A 168 -5.68 -3.28 -5.97
C HIS A 168 -5.90 -4.10 -7.25
N ALA A 169 -4.85 -4.69 -7.83
CA ALA A 169 -4.95 -5.50 -9.05
C ALA A 169 -6.06 -6.57 -8.97
N ALA A 170 -6.88 -6.65 -10.02
CA ALA A 170 -7.91 -7.68 -10.23
C ALA A 170 -8.95 -7.82 -9.09
N GLY A 171 -9.22 -6.75 -8.31
CA GLY A 171 -10.24 -6.78 -7.25
C GLY A 171 -9.98 -7.79 -6.13
N ARG A 172 -8.76 -8.36 -6.08
CA ARG A 172 -8.37 -9.37 -5.09
C ARG A 172 -8.25 -8.71 -3.71
N LYS A 173 -8.50 -9.49 -2.67
CA LYS A 173 -8.36 -9.05 -1.28
C LYS A 173 -6.96 -8.49 -1.03
N LEU A 174 -6.88 -7.39 -0.28
CA LEU A 174 -5.61 -6.86 0.20
C LEU A 174 -4.97 -7.89 1.12
N THR A 175 -3.79 -8.38 0.74
CA THR A 175 -2.96 -9.25 1.56
C THR A 175 -1.71 -8.50 1.99
N TRP A 176 -1.14 -8.92 3.12
CA TRP A 176 0.10 -8.35 3.63
C TRP A 176 1.21 -8.42 2.57
N LEU A 177 1.44 -9.61 2.00
CA LEU A 177 2.47 -9.83 0.98
C LEU A 177 2.29 -8.92 -0.26
N ARG A 178 1.07 -8.80 -0.79
CA ARG A 178 0.82 -7.98 -1.98
C ARG A 178 1.00 -6.49 -1.69
N THR A 179 0.65 -6.08 -0.48
CA THR A 179 0.82 -4.68 -0.04
C THR A 179 2.30 -4.37 0.14
N SER A 180 3.08 -5.26 0.75
CA SER A 180 4.53 -5.12 0.86
C SER A 180 5.18 -5.02 -0.51
N ILE A 181 4.83 -5.91 -1.45
CA ILE A 181 5.36 -5.88 -2.82
C ILE A 181 5.00 -4.56 -3.52
N GLY A 182 3.73 -4.14 -3.44
CA GLY A 182 3.28 -2.90 -4.07
C GLY A 182 4.01 -1.67 -3.52
N VAL A 183 4.13 -1.58 -2.19
CA VAL A 183 4.81 -0.49 -1.49
C VAL A 183 6.30 -0.44 -1.80
N VAL A 184 6.99 -1.57 -1.84
CA VAL A 184 8.43 -1.62 -2.17
C VAL A 184 8.65 -1.27 -3.64
N ILE A 185 7.91 -1.87 -4.56
CA ILE A 185 8.07 -1.60 -6.00
C ILE A 185 7.70 -0.17 -6.33
N GLY A 186 6.50 0.28 -5.95
CA GLY A 186 6.03 1.61 -6.31
C GLY A 186 6.66 2.72 -5.46
N GLY A 187 6.79 2.52 -4.15
CA GLY A 187 7.26 3.55 -3.22
C GLY A 187 8.78 3.71 -3.14
N ILE A 188 9.54 2.68 -3.51
CA ILE A 188 11.02 2.72 -3.48
C ILE A 188 11.57 2.58 -4.90
N VAL A 189 11.36 1.43 -5.54
CA VAL A 189 12.04 1.11 -6.81
C VAL A 189 11.67 2.10 -7.91
N VAL A 190 10.37 2.36 -8.12
CA VAL A 190 9.89 3.27 -9.17
C VAL A 190 10.30 4.72 -8.86
N VAL A 191 10.16 5.15 -7.61
CA VAL A 191 10.57 6.50 -7.19
C VAL A 191 12.06 6.73 -7.45
N TYR A 192 12.90 5.74 -7.17
CA TYR A 192 14.35 5.85 -7.35
C TYR A 192 14.74 5.72 -8.83
N ALA A 193 14.04 4.87 -9.58
CA ALA A 193 14.26 4.71 -11.02
C ALA A 193 14.01 6.02 -11.80
N VAL A 194 13.09 6.87 -11.32
CA VAL A 194 12.83 8.19 -11.91
C VAL A 194 13.69 9.28 -11.25
N GLY A 195 13.89 9.20 -9.93
CA GLY A 195 14.64 10.18 -9.15
C GLY A 195 16.14 10.22 -9.46
N ILE A 196 16.81 9.06 -9.44
CA ILE A 196 18.27 8.96 -9.59
C ILE A 196 18.76 9.50 -10.93
N PRO A 197 18.15 9.18 -12.10
CA PRO A 197 18.62 9.70 -13.38
C PRO A 197 18.49 11.23 -13.48
N VAL A 198 17.39 11.80 -12.99
CA VAL A 198 17.19 13.26 -12.98
C VAL A 198 18.18 13.93 -12.02
N GLN A 199 18.39 13.36 -10.83
CA GLN A 199 19.37 13.87 -9.88
C GLN A 199 20.78 13.86 -10.47
N ALA A 200 21.19 12.77 -11.12
CA ALA A 200 22.49 12.67 -11.77
C ALA A 200 22.65 13.70 -12.90
N ALA A 201 21.61 13.91 -13.70
CA ALA A 201 21.61 14.92 -14.77
C ALA A 201 21.75 16.35 -14.21
N VAL A 202 21.05 16.69 -13.13
CA VAL A 202 21.09 18.03 -12.52
C VAL A 202 22.40 18.28 -11.75
N THR A 203 22.88 17.28 -11.01
CA THR A 203 24.12 17.40 -10.20
C THR A 203 25.40 17.18 -11.02
N ARG A 204 25.27 16.72 -12.27
CA ARG A 204 26.38 16.34 -13.17
C ARG A 204 27.31 15.29 -12.58
N LEU A 205 26.78 14.42 -11.72
CA LEU A 205 27.50 13.28 -11.17
C LEU A 205 27.24 12.00 -11.99
N PRO A 206 28.19 11.05 -12.03
CA PRO A 206 27.96 9.75 -12.65
C PRO A 206 26.80 9.01 -11.98
N LEU A 207 25.97 8.33 -12.78
CA LEU A 207 24.79 7.58 -12.29
C LEU A 207 25.13 6.60 -11.16
N GLY A 208 26.27 5.90 -11.27
CA GLY A 208 26.73 4.97 -10.23
C GLY A 208 26.99 5.66 -8.90
N GLN A 209 27.57 6.86 -8.91
CA GLN A 209 27.85 7.63 -7.70
C GLN A 209 26.56 8.16 -7.06
N THR A 210 25.62 8.66 -7.86
CA THR A 210 24.30 9.10 -7.39
C THR A 210 23.49 7.93 -6.82
N ALA A 211 23.58 6.74 -7.43
CA ALA A 211 22.93 5.54 -6.92
C ALA A 211 23.50 5.12 -5.55
N VAL A 212 24.84 5.14 -5.39
CA VAL A 212 25.49 4.87 -4.10
C VAL A 212 25.09 5.90 -3.05
N GLN A 213 24.96 7.18 -3.40
CA GLN A 213 24.44 8.20 -2.46
C GLN A 213 23.00 7.90 -2.05
N SER A 214 22.18 7.37 -2.95
CA SER A 214 20.79 7.04 -2.69
C SER A 214 20.61 5.80 -1.80
N LEU A 215 21.62 4.93 -1.67
CA LEU A 215 21.57 3.76 -0.79
C LEU A 215 21.34 4.14 0.68
N ILE A 216 21.77 5.34 1.10
CA ILE A 216 21.57 5.81 2.48
C ILE A 216 20.09 5.98 2.84
N PHE A 217 19.22 6.16 1.83
CA PHE A 217 17.79 6.33 2.02
C PHE A 217 17.05 4.99 2.20
N ILE A 218 17.63 3.88 1.71
CA ILE A 218 16.99 2.55 1.68
C ILE A 218 16.60 2.04 3.07
N PRO A 219 17.45 2.09 4.12
CA PRO A 219 17.07 1.62 5.45
C PRO A 219 15.85 2.37 6.00
N GLY A 220 15.81 3.70 5.81
CA GLY A 220 14.69 4.53 6.23
C GLY A 220 13.41 4.24 5.46
N ASP A 221 13.52 4.01 4.14
CA ASP A 221 12.38 3.69 3.30
C ASP A 221 11.83 2.29 3.52
N LEU A 222 12.67 1.31 3.88
CA LEU A 222 12.23 -0.01 4.33
C LEU A 222 11.41 0.07 5.62
N ILE A 223 11.86 0.86 6.60
CA ILE A 223 11.10 1.10 7.83
C ILE A 223 9.74 1.72 7.51
N LYS A 224 9.72 2.76 6.65
CA LYS A 224 8.46 3.39 6.19
C LYS A 224 7.56 2.41 5.44
N ALA A 225 8.12 1.52 4.63
CA ALA A 225 7.37 0.50 3.92
C ALA A 225 6.66 -0.45 4.90
N VAL A 226 7.37 -0.91 5.93
CA VAL A 226 6.78 -1.75 6.99
C VAL A 226 5.64 -1.01 7.70
N ILE A 227 5.86 0.26 8.07
CA ILE A 227 4.83 1.10 8.70
C ILE A 227 3.62 1.28 7.77
N ALA A 228 3.85 1.59 6.49
CA ALA A 228 2.79 1.79 5.52
C ALA A 228 1.93 0.53 5.33
N VAL A 229 2.56 -0.65 5.26
CA VAL A 229 1.87 -1.93 5.20
C VAL A 229 1.06 -2.18 6.47
N ALA A 230 1.65 -1.96 7.64
CA ALA A 230 0.98 -2.14 8.93
C ALA A 230 -0.26 -1.23 9.06
N ILE A 231 -0.13 0.06 8.74
CA ILE A 231 -1.23 1.03 8.73
C ILE A 231 -2.32 0.59 7.75
N THR A 232 -1.95 0.22 6.52
CA THR A 232 -2.90 -0.20 5.48
C THR A 232 -3.69 -1.43 5.93
N MET A 233 -3.02 -2.46 6.46
CA MET A 233 -3.69 -3.68 6.95
C MET A 233 -4.60 -3.40 8.15
N THR A 234 -4.15 -2.54 9.06
CA THR A 234 -4.96 -2.12 10.22
C THR A 234 -6.22 -1.39 9.76
N LEU A 235 -6.10 -0.48 8.79
CA LEU A 235 -7.22 0.28 8.26
C LEU A 235 -8.22 -0.61 7.51
N VAL A 236 -7.74 -1.59 6.74
CA VAL A 236 -8.60 -2.57 6.05
C VAL A 236 -9.39 -3.42 7.05
N ARG A 237 -8.77 -3.78 8.18
CA ARG A 237 -9.40 -4.58 9.24
C ARG A 237 -10.37 -3.76 10.08
N ALA A 238 -10.01 -2.53 10.45
CA ALA A 238 -10.80 -1.65 11.31
C ALA A 238 -11.97 -0.97 10.57
N TYR A 239 -11.77 -0.60 9.30
CA TYR A 239 -12.78 0.07 8.47
C TYR A 239 -12.96 -0.56 7.08
N PRO A 240 -13.50 -1.80 6.99
CA PRO A 240 -13.70 -2.49 5.71
C PRO A 240 -14.61 -1.73 4.74
N ARG A 241 -15.49 -0.87 5.28
CA ARG A 241 -16.43 -0.05 4.49
C ARG A 241 -15.74 1.07 3.70
N ALA A 242 -14.56 1.54 4.14
CA ALA A 242 -13.82 2.60 3.44
C ALA A 242 -13.20 2.10 2.12
N PHE A 243 -12.83 0.82 2.08
CA PHE A 243 -12.21 0.13 0.93
C PHE A 243 -13.21 -0.54 -0.02
N ARG A 244 -14.48 -0.65 0.36
CA ARG A 244 -15.53 -1.06 -0.58
C ARG A 244 -15.78 0.10 -1.54
N SER A 245 -15.12 0.05 -2.70
CA SER A 245 -15.58 0.77 -3.88
C SER A 245 -17.09 0.50 -4.01
N ARG A 246 -17.93 1.54 -3.89
CA ARG A 246 -19.33 1.45 -4.29
C ARG A 246 -19.35 1.34 -5.81
N SER A 247 -18.95 0.20 -6.34
CA SER A 247 -19.47 -0.26 -7.61
C SER A 247 -20.89 -0.73 -7.31
N ARG A 248 -21.84 0.22 -7.24
CA ARG A 248 -23.26 -0.08 -7.16
C ARG A 248 -23.87 0.16 -8.53
N ALA A 249 -24.44 -0.94 -9.04
CA ALA A 249 -25.48 -1.09 -10.05
C ALA A 249 -25.16 -0.64 -11.49
#